data_AF-A0A090QKL0-F1
#
_entry.id   AF-A0A090QKL0-F1
#
_cell.length_a   1.000
_cell.length_b   1.000
_cell.length_c   1.000
_cell.angle_alpha   90.00
_cell.angle_beta   90.00
_cell.angle_gamma   90.00
#
_symmetry.space_group_name_H-M   'P 1'
#
loop_
_entity.id
_entity.type
_entity.pdbx_description
1 polymer ?
#
loop_
_entity_poly.entity_id
_entity_poly.type
_entity_poly.pdbx_seq_one_letter_code
_entity_poly.pdbx_strand_id
1 'polypeptide(L)'
;MIKKLVVVLLVVFCGVHGTAQTQKELERKKAAIQDKINQYDRLLKEVRQEENTMTLLLETLDKKIASTQEIITITNREANALTRAIKNNRTEIKKLDEEVESLKKEYASMIVKAYKSKNDQSRLMFLLSSEDFLQAYKRVQYLKSIADYRKKQANEISEKSAQLKQKTEKLEIDKKQKEIVVAQNRKQKKELSKDKTEQENMLLW
;
A
#
# COMPACT_ATOMS: atom_id res chain seq x y z
N MET A 1 -22.04 -22.24 -16.65
CA MET A 1 -20.78 -21.59 -16.21
C MET A 1 -20.96 -20.13 -15.79
N ILE A 2 -21.90 -19.36 -16.37
CA ILE A 2 -22.16 -17.94 -16.05
C ILE A 2 -22.51 -17.70 -14.57
N LYS A 3 -23.31 -18.58 -13.94
CA LYS A 3 -23.67 -18.47 -12.50
C LYS A 3 -22.47 -18.60 -11.54
N LYS A 4 -21.44 -19.38 -11.89
CA LYS A 4 -20.23 -19.52 -11.07
C LYS A 4 -19.30 -18.30 -11.19
N LEU A 5 -19.33 -17.63 -12.33
CA LEU A 5 -18.51 -16.43 -12.60
C LEU A 5 -19.07 -15.19 -11.90
N VAL A 6 -20.40 -15.09 -11.77
CA VAL A 6 -21.07 -14.00 -11.03
C VAL A 6 -20.83 -14.11 -9.52
N VAL A 7 -20.80 -15.32 -8.95
CA VAL A 7 -20.52 -15.52 -7.52
C VAL A 7 -19.08 -15.18 -7.15
N VAL A 8 -18.11 -15.46 -8.03
CA VAL A 8 -16.71 -15.06 -7.82
C VAL A 8 -16.53 -13.54 -7.92
N LEU A 9 -17.28 -12.86 -8.79
CA LEU A 9 -17.23 -11.40 -8.92
C LEU A 9 -17.83 -10.66 -7.70
N LEU A 10 -18.82 -11.27 -7.02
CA LEU A 10 -19.52 -10.69 -5.88
C LEU A 10 -18.73 -10.80 -4.57
N VAL A 11 -17.88 -11.83 -4.42
CA VAL A 11 -17.00 -12.00 -3.25
C VAL A 11 -15.83 -11.02 -3.26
N VAL A 12 -15.34 -10.61 -4.43
CA VAL A 12 -14.22 -9.66 -4.55
C VAL A 12 -14.63 -8.22 -4.21
N PHE A 13 -15.89 -7.83 -4.45
CA PHE A 13 -16.36 -6.46 -4.19
C PHE A 13 -16.62 -6.17 -2.70
N CYS A 14 -16.95 -7.20 -1.91
CA CYS A 14 -17.27 -7.05 -0.49
C CYS A 14 -16.02 -6.88 0.42
N GLY A 15 -14.83 -7.27 -0.06
CA GLY A 15 -13.59 -7.19 0.74
C GLY A 15 -12.97 -5.78 0.83
N VAL A 16 -13.38 -4.83 -0.02
CA VAL A 16 -12.75 -3.50 -0.12
C VAL A 16 -13.49 -2.42 0.70
N HIS A 17 -14.75 -2.66 1.08
CA HIS A 17 -15.58 -1.64 1.74
C HIS A 17 -15.35 -1.54 3.26
N GLY A 18 -14.85 -2.59 3.92
CA GLY A 18 -14.65 -2.62 5.37
C GLY A 18 -13.43 -1.84 5.90
N THR A 19 -12.47 -1.51 5.04
CA THR A 19 -11.20 -0.86 5.45
C THR A 19 -11.26 0.67 5.39
N ALA A 20 -12.08 1.25 4.52
CA ALA A 20 -12.21 2.70 4.38
C ALA A 20 -13.00 3.34 5.54
N GLN A 21 -14.01 2.63 6.07
CA GLN A 21 -14.82 3.12 7.19
C GLN A 21 -14.01 3.25 8.48
N THR A 22 -13.10 2.30 8.74
CA THR A 22 -12.26 2.26 9.94
C THR A 22 -11.15 3.31 9.93
N GLN A 23 -10.54 3.59 8.77
CA GLN A 23 -9.55 4.67 8.61
C GLN A 23 -10.16 6.05 8.90
N LYS A 24 -11.35 6.33 8.33
CA LYS A 24 -12.04 7.62 8.52
C LYS A 24 -12.49 7.83 9.97
N GLU A 25 -12.91 6.76 10.63
CA GLU A 25 -13.24 6.79 12.06
C GLU A 25 -12.01 7.07 12.92
N LEU A 26 -10.86 6.46 12.60
CA LEU A 26 -9.59 6.72 13.27
C LEU A 26 -9.15 8.19 13.13
N GLU A 27 -9.28 8.76 11.93
CA GLU A 27 -8.97 10.17 11.66
C GLU A 27 -9.88 11.11 12.44
N ARG A 28 -11.19 10.84 12.48
CA ARG A 28 -12.16 11.60 13.30
C ARG A 28 -11.80 11.53 14.77
N LYS A 29 -11.45 10.34 15.27
CA LYS A 29 -11.04 10.16 16.68
C LYS A 29 -9.78 10.96 17.00
N LYS A 30 -8.76 10.91 16.14
CA LYS A 30 -7.54 11.72 16.30
C LYS A 30 -7.85 13.22 16.31
N ALA A 31 -8.69 13.69 15.39
CA ALA A 31 -9.08 15.10 15.33
C ALA A 31 -9.80 15.55 16.61
N ALA A 32 -10.73 14.74 17.12
CA ALA A 32 -11.45 15.04 18.35
C ALA A 32 -10.52 15.08 19.58
N ILE A 33 -9.55 14.16 19.68
CA ILE A 33 -8.57 14.18 20.78
C ILE A 33 -7.64 15.40 20.66
N GLN A 34 -7.20 15.72 19.44
CA GLN A 34 -6.36 16.90 19.22
C GLN A 34 -7.10 18.19 19.59
N ASP A 35 -8.39 18.29 19.29
CA ASP A 35 -9.20 19.43 19.71
C ASP A 35 -9.30 19.53 21.23
N LYS A 36 -9.51 18.42 21.94
CA LYS A 36 -9.46 18.38 23.42
C LYS A 36 -8.13 18.87 23.96
N ILE A 37 -6.99 18.42 23.40
CA ILE A 37 -5.66 18.90 23.79
C ILE A 37 -5.57 20.41 23.64
N ASN A 38 -6.02 20.95 22.50
CA ASN A 38 -6.01 22.39 22.24
C ASN A 38 -6.92 23.17 23.21
N GLN A 39 -8.07 22.60 23.60
CA GLN A 39 -8.96 23.18 24.60
C GLN A 39 -8.28 23.22 25.98
N TYR A 40 -7.64 22.13 26.41
CA TYR A 40 -6.89 22.12 27.66
C TYR A 40 -5.71 23.09 27.64
N ASP A 41 -5.02 23.25 26.51
CA ASP A 41 -3.95 24.26 26.37
C ASP A 41 -4.47 25.70 26.53
N ARG A 42 -5.70 25.99 26.10
CA ARG A 42 -6.33 27.30 26.33
C ARG A 42 -6.73 27.48 27.78
N LEU A 43 -7.39 26.47 28.35
CA LEU A 43 -7.82 26.49 29.75
C LEU A 43 -6.63 26.63 30.71
N LEU A 44 -5.50 25.96 30.44
CA LEU A 44 -4.27 26.12 31.24
C LEU A 44 -3.74 27.55 31.20
N LYS A 45 -3.87 28.27 30.08
CA LYS A 45 -3.45 29.67 30.00
C LYS A 45 -4.36 30.58 30.82
N GLU A 46 -5.67 30.37 30.74
CA GLU A 46 -6.68 31.11 31.51
C GLU A 46 -6.50 30.90 33.01
N VAL A 47 -6.40 29.62 33.44
CA VAL A 47 -6.19 29.25 34.85
C VAL A 47 -4.91 29.86 35.42
N ARG A 48 -3.83 29.96 34.62
CA ARG A 48 -2.58 30.61 35.03
C ARG A 48 -2.69 32.13 35.16
N GLN A 49 -3.57 32.77 34.39
CA GLN A 49 -3.75 34.23 34.40
C GLN A 49 -4.63 34.71 35.56
N GLU A 50 -5.62 33.90 35.94
CA GLU A 50 -6.61 34.25 36.97
C GLU A 50 -6.16 33.94 38.41
N GLU A 51 -4.89 33.56 38.64
CA GLU A 51 -4.38 33.09 39.94
C GLU A 51 -5.25 31.98 40.58
N ASN A 52 -5.88 31.16 39.72
CA ASN A 52 -6.79 30.09 40.15
C ASN A 52 -6.07 29.02 40.99
N THR A 53 -6.84 28.26 41.77
CA THR A 53 -6.32 27.29 42.74
C THR A 53 -5.43 26.22 42.08
N MET A 54 -4.28 25.90 42.71
CA MET A 54 -3.33 24.86 42.26
C MET A 54 -4.02 23.54 41.85
N THR A 55 -5.11 23.17 42.54
CA THR A 55 -5.93 21.99 42.24
C THR A 55 -6.52 22.00 40.82
N LEU A 56 -7.06 23.14 40.36
CA LEU A 56 -7.65 23.25 39.03
C LEU A 56 -6.59 23.19 37.93
N LEU A 57 -5.41 23.77 38.19
CA LEU A 57 -4.27 23.71 37.29
C LEU A 57 -3.79 22.27 37.11
N LEU A 58 -3.62 21.53 38.22
CA LEU A 58 -3.26 20.12 38.22
C LEU A 58 -4.30 19.27 37.49
N GLU A 59 -5.59 19.43 37.78
CA GLU A 59 -6.65 18.64 37.12
C GLU A 59 -6.68 18.87 35.60
N THR A 60 -6.49 20.12 35.17
CA THR A 60 -6.46 20.46 33.73
C THR A 60 -5.23 19.86 33.06
N LEU A 61 -4.07 19.91 33.72
CA LEU A 61 -2.82 19.34 33.22
C LEU A 61 -2.93 17.81 33.11
N ASP A 62 -3.54 17.13 34.09
CA ASP A 62 -3.78 15.69 34.07
C ASP A 62 -4.64 15.27 32.88
N LYS A 63 -5.74 16.00 32.63
CA LYS A 63 -6.63 15.75 31.48
C LYS A 63 -5.91 15.95 30.14
N LYS A 64 -5.04 16.96 30.06
CA LYS A 64 -4.18 17.18 28.89
C LYS A 64 -3.21 16.01 28.68
N ILE A 65 -2.48 15.62 29.73
CA ILE A 65 -1.54 14.48 29.72
C ILE A 65 -2.23 13.20 29.25
N ALA A 66 -3.42 12.90 29.80
CA ALA A 66 -4.20 11.73 29.42
C ALA A 66 -4.59 11.74 27.93
N SER A 67 -5.05 12.88 27.43
CA SER A 67 -5.42 13.06 26.01
C SER A 67 -4.20 12.93 25.09
N THR A 68 -3.07 13.51 25.48
CA THR A 68 -1.79 13.39 24.77
C THR A 68 -1.30 11.94 24.73
N GLN A 69 -1.43 11.19 25.83
CA GLN A 69 -1.09 9.77 25.88
C GLN A 69 -2.02 8.92 24.98
N GLU A 70 -3.30 9.25 24.92
CA GLU A 70 -4.26 8.57 24.03
C GLU A 70 -3.89 8.77 22.56
N ILE A 71 -3.67 10.02 22.12
CA ILE A 71 -3.30 10.29 20.72
C ILE A 71 -1.94 9.69 20.34
N ILE A 72 -0.96 9.67 21.26
CA ILE A 72 0.33 8.98 21.06
C ILE A 72 0.10 7.48 20.85
N THR A 73 -0.78 6.86 21.65
CA THR A 73 -1.07 5.42 21.56
C THR A 73 -1.70 5.08 20.22
N ILE A 74 -2.67 5.88 19.76
CA ILE A 74 -3.31 5.73 18.45
C ILE A 74 -2.28 5.90 17.32
N THR A 75 -1.47 6.96 17.39
CA THR A 75 -0.46 7.27 16.37
C THR A 75 0.64 6.19 16.30
N ASN A 76 1.03 5.59 17.43
CA ASN A 76 1.95 4.44 17.45
C ASN A 76 1.33 3.21 16.77
N ARG A 77 0.05 2.92 17.00
CA ARG A 77 -0.66 1.81 16.34
C ARG A 77 -0.72 2.01 14.82
N GLU A 78 -0.99 3.24 14.38
CA GLU A 78 -0.97 3.63 12.96
C GLU A 78 0.42 3.45 12.34
N ALA A 79 1.47 3.96 12.99
CA ALA A 79 2.85 3.79 12.53
C ALA A 79 3.26 2.31 12.42
N ASN A 80 2.83 1.48 13.37
CA ASN A 80 3.05 0.03 13.34
C ASN A 80 2.26 -0.67 12.23
N ALA A 81 1.02 -0.26 11.99
CA ALA A 81 0.20 -0.77 10.89
C ALA A 81 0.84 -0.43 9.53
N LEU A 82 1.25 0.82 9.32
CA LEU A 82 1.98 1.25 8.13
C LEU A 82 3.29 0.48 7.96
N THR A 83 4.03 0.23 9.04
CA THR A 83 5.26 -0.57 8.99
C THR A 83 5.02 -1.99 8.50
N ARG A 84 3.96 -2.65 8.97
CA ARG A 84 3.57 -3.98 8.51
C ARG A 84 3.12 -3.96 7.04
N ALA A 85 2.28 -3.00 6.66
CA ALA A 85 1.82 -2.85 5.28
C ALA A 85 2.99 -2.61 4.31
N ILE A 86 3.92 -1.72 4.64
CA ILE A 86 5.14 -1.45 3.86
C ILE A 86 5.97 -2.73 3.71
N LYS A 87 6.17 -3.51 4.79
CA LYS A 87 6.92 -4.77 4.73
C LYS A 87 6.27 -5.76 3.78
N ASN A 88 4.96 -5.96 3.91
CA ASN A 88 4.20 -6.89 3.07
C ASN A 88 4.24 -6.46 1.59
N ASN A 89 3.96 -5.18 1.31
CA ASN A 89 3.99 -4.61 -0.04
C ASN A 89 5.38 -4.77 -0.68
N ARG A 90 6.46 -4.59 0.09
CA ARG A 90 7.84 -4.78 -0.42
C ARG A 90 8.10 -6.23 -0.83
N THR A 91 7.61 -7.19 -0.05
CA THR A 91 7.70 -8.61 -0.39
C THR A 91 6.87 -8.94 -1.63
N GLU A 92 5.66 -8.41 -1.76
CA GLU A 92 4.82 -8.60 -2.95
C GLU A 92 5.44 -7.99 -4.20
N ILE A 93 5.97 -6.77 -4.11
CA ILE A 93 6.67 -6.09 -5.20
C ILE A 93 7.87 -6.93 -5.66
N LYS A 94 8.68 -7.44 -4.73
CA LYS A 94 9.81 -8.30 -5.08
C LYS A 94 9.37 -9.55 -5.84
N LYS A 95 8.31 -10.24 -5.38
CA LYS A 95 7.78 -11.42 -6.07
C LYS A 95 7.26 -11.10 -7.46
N LEU A 96 6.54 -9.99 -7.60
CA LEU A 96 5.96 -9.57 -8.89
C LEU A 96 7.05 -9.11 -9.87
N ASP A 97 8.11 -8.46 -9.37
CA ASP A 97 9.30 -8.09 -10.15
C ASP A 97 10.03 -9.33 -10.68
N GLU A 98 10.30 -10.32 -9.81
CA GLU A 98 10.88 -11.61 -10.21
C GLU A 98 10.03 -12.34 -11.27
N GLU A 99 8.70 -12.30 -11.13
CA GLU A 99 7.78 -12.88 -12.11
C GLU A 99 7.82 -12.16 -13.46
N VAL A 100 7.81 -10.83 -13.45
CA VAL A 100 7.92 -10.00 -14.67
C VAL A 100 9.25 -10.26 -15.39
N GLU A 101 10.36 -10.33 -14.66
CA GLU A 101 11.67 -10.61 -15.23
C GLU A 101 11.75 -12.03 -15.81
N SER A 102 11.15 -13.01 -15.14
CA SER A 102 11.03 -14.38 -15.68
C SER A 102 10.25 -14.40 -16.99
N LEU A 103 9.08 -13.75 -17.04
CA LEU A 103 8.24 -13.69 -18.24
C LEU A 103 8.96 -12.98 -19.41
N LYS A 104 9.65 -11.87 -19.13
CA LYS A 104 10.47 -11.17 -20.14
C LYS A 104 11.58 -12.06 -20.68
N LYS A 105 12.26 -12.81 -19.80
CA LYS A 105 13.33 -13.74 -20.19
C LYS A 105 12.80 -14.88 -21.07
N GLU A 106 11.65 -15.45 -20.72
CA GLU A 106 10.99 -16.48 -21.51
C GLU A 106 10.57 -15.94 -22.89
N TYR A 107 9.94 -14.77 -22.92
CA TYR A 107 9.55 -14.09 -24.15
C TYR A 107 10.77 -13.81 -25.04
N ALA A 108 11.85 -13.28 -24.48
CA ALA A 108 13.10 -13.03 -25.20
C ALA A 108 13.69 -14.33 -25.78
N SER A 109 13.71 -15.42 -25.00
CA SER A 109 14.15 -16.75 -25.48
C SER A 109 13.30 -17.23 -26.66
N MET A 110 11.98 -17.06 -26.59
CA MET A 110 11.08 -17.40 -27.70
C MET A 110 11.38 -16.57 -28.95
N ILE A 111 11.63 -15.26 -28.82
CA ILE A 111 11.98 -14.40 -29.95
C ILE A 111 13.32 -14.82 -30.58
N VAL A 112 14.34 -15.11 -29.77
CA VAL A 112 15.64 -15.59 -30.26
C VAL A 112 15.50 -16.93 -30.98
N LYS A 113 14.76 -17.89 -30.42
CA LYS A 113 14.46 -19.19 -31.08
C LYS A 113 13.74 -18.98 -32.41
N ALA A 114 12.77 -18.08 -32.45
CA ALA A 114 12.03 -17.75 -33.66
C ALA A 114 12.90 -17.08 -34.74
N TYR A 115 13.91 -16.32 -34.33
CA TYR A 115 14.86 -15.71 -35.25
C TYR A 115 15.84 -16.75 -35.81
N LYS A 116 16.42 -17.60 -34.95
CA LYS A 116 17.36 -18.65 -35.37
C LYS A 116 16.71 -19.67 -36.33
N SER A 117 15.49 -20.11 -36.03
CA SER A 117 14.73 -21.02 -36.91
C SER A 117 14.31 -20.40 -38.25
N LYS A 118 14.36 -19.07 -38.39
CA LYS A 118 14.05 -18.37 -39.65
C LYS A 118 15.10 -18.63 -40.74
N ASN A 119 16.33 -18.99 -40.35
CA ASN A 119 17.44 -19.25 -41.28
C ASN A 119 17.37 -20.65 -41.92
N ASP A 120 16.69 -21.60 -41.27
CA ASP A 120 16.64 -23.00 -41.74
C ASP A 120 15.51 -23.25 -42.76
N GLN A 121 14.41 -22.49 -42.73
CA GLN A 121 13.34 -22.50 -43.73
C GLN A 121 12.51 -21.20 -43.62
N SER A 122 12.42 -20.40 -44.69
CA SER A 122 11.49 -19.24 -44.73
C SER A 122 10.08 -19.70 -44.35
N ARG A 123 9.30 -18.91 -43.59
CA ARG A 123 7.90 -19.26 -43.23
C ARG A 123 7.06 -19.58 -44.47
N LEU A 124 7.35 -18.90 -45.58
CA LEU A 124 6.70 -19.17 -46.86
C LEU A 124 7.14 -20.54 -47.42
N MET A 125 8.44 -20.84 -47.38
CA MET A 125 8.97 -22.16 -47.77
C MET A 125 8.42 -23.29 -46.88
N PHE A 126 8.27 -23.07 -45.58
CA PHE A 126 7.65 -24.01 -44.64
C PHE A 126 6.19 -24.31 -44.96
N LEU A 127 5.44 -23.34 -45.48
CA LEU A 127 4.06 -23.56 -45.92
C LEU A 127 4.00 -24.21 -47.31
N LEU A 128 4.86 -23.78 -48.23
CA LEU A 128 4.90 -24.27 -49.62
C LEU A 128 5.55 -25.65 -49.79
N SER A 129 6.34 -26.12 -48.82
CA SER A 129 6.91 -27.48 -48.77
C SER A 129 5.94 -28.52 -48.17
N SER A 130 4.64 -28.25 -48.23
CA SER A 130 3.63 -29.20 -47.73
C SER A 130 3.30 -30.23 -48.81
N GLU A 131 3.22 -31.50 -48.43
CA GLU A 131 2.87 -32.64 -49.29
C GLU A 131 1.42 -32.59 -49.75
N ASP A 132 0.51 -32.04 -48.92
CA ASP A 132 -0.90 -31.87 -49.23
C ASP A 132 -1.53 -30.64 -48.56
N PHE A 133 -2.76 -30.33 -48.95
CA PHE A 133 -3.53 -29.20 -48.43
C PHE A 133 -3.83 -29.31 -46.92
N LEU A 134 -4.08 -30.52 -46.41
CA LEU A 134 -4.37 -30.74 -44.99
C LEU A 134 -3.14 -30.44 -44.13
N GLN A 135 -1.96 -30.83 -44.58
CA GLN A 135 -0.68 -30.54 -43.93
C GLN A 135 -0.40 -29.03 -43.95
N ALA A 136 -0.61 -28.36 -45.09
CA ALA A 136 -0.48 -26.91 -45.19
C ALA A 136 -1.42 -26.18 -44.21
N TYR A 137 -2.68 -26.61 -44.13
CA TYR A 137 -3.67 -26.07 -43.20
C TYR A 137 -3.23 -26.21 -41.73
N LYS A 138 -2.75 -27.39 -41.32
CA LYS A 138 -2.21 -27.62 -39.97
C LYS A 138 -1.00 -26.73 -39.66
N ARG A 139 -0.09 -26.54 -40.63
CA ARG A 139 1.07 -25.65 -40.50
C ARG A 139 0.65 -24.18 -40.34
N VAL A 140 -0.38 -23.73 -41.06
CA VAL A 140 -0.97 -22.38 -40.88
C VAL A 140 -1.57 -22.22 -39.47
N GLN A 141 -2.35 -23.20 -39.01
CA GLN A 141 -2.92 -23.18 -37.66
C GLN A 141 -1.83 -23.13 -36.58
N TYR A 142 -0.75 -23.90 -36.76
CA TYR A 142 0.40 -23.87 -35.86
C TYR A 142 1.05 -22.49 -35.80
N LEU A 143 1.34 -21.86 -36.94
CA LEU A 143 1.90 -20.51 -36.98
C LEU A 143 0.98 -19.48 -36.29
N LYS A 144 -0.34 -19.62 -36.47
CA LYS A 144 -1.34 -18.78 -35.79
C LYS A 144 -1.28 -18.97 -34.26
N SER A 145 -1.25 -20.22 -33.78
CA SER A 145 -1.16 -20.49 -32.33
C SER A 145 0.10 -19.90 -31.69
N ILE A 146 1.24 -19.90 -32.40
CA ILE A 146 2.46 -19.24 -31.93
C ILE A 146 2.23 -17.74 -31.83
N ALA A 147 1.69 -17.10 -32.87
CA ALA A 147 1.45 -15.66 -32.88
C ALA A 147 0.50 -15.24 -31.74
N ASP A 148 -0.56 -16.00 -31.52
CA ASP A 148 -1.51 -15.79 -30.43
C ASP A 148 -0.84 -15.96 -29.06
N TYR A 149 0.01 -16.97 -28.88
CA TYR A 149 0.80 -17.17 -27.66
C TYR A 149 1.74 -15.98 -27.39
N ARG A 150 2.42 -15.44 -28.40
CA ARG A 150 3.29 -14.26 -28.23
C ARG A 150 2.51 -13.04 -27.79
N LYS A 151 1.36 -12.81 -28.41
CA LYS A 151 0.48 -11.70 -28.07
C LYS A 151 0.01 -11.82 -26.62
N LYS A 152 -0.37 -13.04 -26.19
CA LYS A 152 -0.76 -13.30 -24.82
C LYS A 152 0.38 -13.02 -23.82
N GLN A 153 1.59 -13.52 -24.08
CA GLN A 153 2.75 -13.24 -23.22
C GLN A 153 3.06 -11.74 -23.15
N ALA A 154 3.03 -11.03 -24.27
CA ALA A 154 3.29 -9.58 -24.29
C ALA A 154 2.25 -8.81 -23.46
N ASN A 155 0.97 -9.18 -23.58
CA ASN A 155 -0.10 -8.60 -22.78
C ASN A 155 0.09 -8.90 -21.28
N GLU A 156 0.40 -10.14 -20.93
CA GLU A 156 0.62 -10.54 -19.53
C GLU A 156 1.81 -9.79 -18.91
N ILE A 157 2.92 -9.65 -19.63
CA ILE A 157 4.07 -8.84 -19.21
C ILE A 157 3.65 -7.38 -18.99
N SER A 158 2.86 -6.81 -19.92
CA SER A 158 2.40 -5.42 -19.83
C SER A 158 1.50 -5.20 -18.61
N GLU A 159 0.52 -6.08 -18.40
CA GLU A 159 -0.41 -6.02 -17.27
C GLU A 159 0.33 -6.15 -15.92
N LYS A 160 1.21 -7.14 -15.78
CA LYS A 160 1.99 -7.33 -14.54
C LYS A 160 2.99 -6.19 -14.30
N SER A 161 3.60 -5.64 -15.35
CA SER A 161 4.47 -4.47 -15.24
C SER A 161 3.71 -3.23 -14.80
N ALA A 162 2.48 -3.02 -15.28
CA ALA A 162 1.62 -1.94 -14.82
C ALA A 162 1.22 -2.10 -13.35
N GLN A 163 0.86 -3.32 -12.93
CA GLN A 163 0.58 -3.63 -11.52
C GLN A 163 1.80 -3.40 -10.62
N LEU A 164 2.99 -3.79 -11.07
CA LEU A 164 4.26 -3.57 -10.37
C LEU A 164 4.53 -2.08 -10.17
N LYS A 165 4.35 -1.28 -11.23
CA LYS A 165 4.50 0.18 -11.17
C LYS A 165 3.52 0.79 -10.16
N GLN A 166 2.24 0.43 -10.25
CA GLN A 166 1.21 0.94 -9.33
C GLN A 166 1.52 0.58 -7.86
N LYS A 167 1.92 -0.67 -7.59
CA LYS A 167 2.30 -1.10 -6.23
C LYS A 167 3.53 -0.33 -5.73
N THR A 168 4.51 -0.09 -6.58
CA THR A 168 5.74 0.65 -6.24
C THR A 168 5.43 2.11 -5.92
N GLU A 169 4.60 2.78 -6.71
CA GLU A 169 4.14 4.15 -6.43
C GLU A 169 3.38 4.22 -5.11
N LYS A 170 2.49 3.26 -4.86
CA LYS A 170 1.75 3.19 -3.59
C LYS A 170 2.68 2.96 -2.39
N LEU A 171 3.72 2.14 -2.53
CA LEU A 171 4.72 1.92 -1.49
C LEU A 171 5.44 3.22 -1.12
N GLU A 172 5.79 4.06 -2.09
CA GLU A 172 6.44 5.35 -1.83
C GLU A 172 5.51 6.33 -1.11
N ILE A 173 4.22 6.34 -1.45
CA ILE A 173 3.20 7.12 -0.73
C ILE A 173 3.11 6.66 0.73
N ASP A 174 3.05 5.34 0.96
CA ASP A 174 2.92 4.79 2.32
C ASP A 174 4.15 5.07 3.18
N LYS A 175 5.36 5.08 2.59
CA LYS A 175 6.60 5.48 3.28
C LYS A 175 6.55 6.93 3.73
N LYS A 176 6.20 7.86 2.83
CA LYS A 176 6.06 9.29 3.16
C LYS A 176 5.02 9.52 4.25
N GLN A 177 3.88 8.83 4.17
CA GLN A 177 2.84 8.89 5.20
C GLN A 177 3.38 8.41 6.56
N LYS A 178 4.13 7.32 6.59
CA LYS A 178 4.76 6.81 7.82
C LYS A 178 5.73 7.83 8.43
N GLU A 179 6.55 8.50 7.61
CA GLU A 179 7.48 9.53 8.10
C GLU A 179 6.74 10.68 8.80
N ILE A 180 5.64 11.15 8.20
CA ILE A 180 4.77 12.19 8.78
C ILE A 180 4.21 11.73 10.13
N VAL A 181 3.64 10.52 10.19
CA VAL A 181 3.04 9.95 11.42
C VAL A 181 4.09 9.81 12.53
N VAL A 182 5.30 9.35 12.19
CA VAL A 182 6.40 9.20 13.16
C VAL A 182 6.88 10.56 13.66
N ALA A 183 6.99 11.57 12.78
CA ALA A 183 7.37 12.92 13.17
C ALA A 183 6.34 13.55 14.12
N GLN A 184 5.05 13.40 13.83
CA GLN A 184 3.96 13.83 14.71
C GLN A 184 4.03 13.14 16.08
N ASN A 185 4.24 11.82 16.11
CA ASN A 185 4.36 11.06 17.36
C ASN A 185 5.54 11.54 18.22
N ARG A 186 6.69 11.84 17.58
CA ARG A 186 7.87 12.38 18.28
C ARG A 186 7.59 13.74 18.89
N LYS A 187 6.88 14.62 18.17
CA LYS A 187 6.48 15.93 18.68
C LYS A 187 5.58 15.79 19.92
N GLN A 188 4.55 14.96 19.83
CA GLN A 188 3.62 14.71 20.94
C GLN A 188 4.34 14.11 22.16
N LYS A 189 5.30 13.19 21.97
CA LYS A 189 6.11 12.65 23.07
C LYS A 189 6.97 13.71 23.76
N LYS A 190 7.52 14.65 22.99
CA LYS A 190 8.29 15.77 23.54
C LYS A 190 7.41 16.71 24.36
N GLU A 191 6.19 17.00 23.87
CA GLU A 191 5.19 17.80 24.60
C GLU A 191 4.75 17.10 25.88
N LEU A 192 4.40 15.80 25.80
CA LEU A 192 4.05 14.99 26.97
C LEU A 192 5.13 14.99 28.05
N SER A 193 6.41 14.90 27.65
CA SER A 193 7.52 14.94 28.61
C SER A 193 7.58 16.28 29.35
N LYS A 194 7.30 17.40 28.67
CA LYS A 194 7.27 18.72 29.30
C LYS A 194 6.09 18.83 30.27
N ASP A 195 4.91 18.39 29.84
CA ASP A 195 3.70 18.43 30.66
C ASP A 195 3.88 17.58 31.95
N LYS A 196 4.53 16.42 31.84
CA LYS A 196 4.84 15.57 33.01
C LYS A 196 5.84 16.20 33.97
N THR A 197 6.92 16.80 33.45
CA THR A 197 7.88 17.51 34.31
C THR A 197 7.22 18.69 35.00
N GLU A 198 6.32 19.40 34.32
CA GLU A 198 5.53 20.47 34.94
C GLU A 198 4.63 19.94 36.06
N GLN A 199 3.93 18.83 35.83
CA GLN A 199 3.09 18.16 36.82
C GLN A 199 3.91 17.73 38.05
N GLU A 200 5.07 17.11 37.85
CA GLU A 200 5.97 16.68 38.92
C GLU A 200 6.42 17.87 39.78
N ASN A 201 6.77 19.00 39.16
CA ASN A 201 7.16 20.20 39.89
C ASN A 201 6.02 20.77 40.73
N MET A 202 4.77 20.72 40.26
CA MET A 202 3.60 21.18 41.01
C MET A 202 3.27 20.30 42.22
N LEU A 203 3.64 19.02 42.19
CA LEU A 203 3.42 18.08 43.29
C LEU A 203 4.51 18.15 44.38
N LEU A 204 5.64 18.79 44.09
CA LEU A 204 6.77 18.95 45.01
C LEU A 204 6.69 20.23 45.88
N TRP A 205 5.69 21.08 45.64
CA TRP A 205 5.39 22.31 46.39
C TRP A 205 4.14 22.13 47.25
#